data_AF-A0AAU7P0K6-F1
#
_entry.id   AF-A0AAU7P0K6-F1
#
_cell.length_a   1.000
_cell.length_b   1.000
_cell.length_c   1.000
_cell.angle_alpha   90.00
_cell.angle_beta   90.00
_cell.angle_gamma   90.00
#
_symmetry.space_group_name_H-M   'P 1'
#
loop_
_entity.id
_entity.type
_entity.pdbx_description
1 polymer ?
#
loop_
_entity_poly.entity_id
_entity_poly.type
_entity_poly.pdbx_seq_one_letter_code
_entity_poly.pdbx_strand_id
1 'polypeptide(L)'
;MSFFNLQQIDQDGIKNHHPFGKDLQAFCAQDKNIELFPSHGFMDGGCYALAIALKQYLSGVRTAFYSLSRPGIIDHIVLQVKTPSGEFYLDADGIATKDDLLTKAERMENFCQPELNPFDPASYDEEDLGITGYYIDGIPFELTARLRSALGEFDPDMLDVQWIDAEDDLEDQGATPG
;
A
#
# COMPACT_ATOMS: atom_id res chain seq x y z
N MET A 1 -17.07 -0.14 18.31
CA MET A 1 -15.95 -0.97 17.81
C MET A 1 -14.75 -0.04 17.78
N SER A 2 -13.66 -0.41 18.45
CA SER A 2 -12.43 0.40 18.39
C SER A 2 -11.94 0.39 16.94
N PHE A 3 -11.67 1.56 16.37
CA PHE A 3 -11.01 1.66 15.08
C PHE A 3 -9.56 1.24 15.29
N PHE A 4 -9.18 0.07 14.78
CA PHE A 4 -7.78 -0.36 14.78
C PHE A 4 -7.09 0.39 13.64
N ASN A 5 -6.13 1.25 13.99
CA ASN A 5 -5.22 1.81 13.00
C ASN A 5 -4.24 0.71 12.59
N LEU A 6 -4.14 0.42 11.29
CA LEU A 6 -3.17 -0.56 10.80
C LEU A 6 -1.78 0.06 10.63
N GLN A 7 -1.72 1.38 10.56
CA GLN A 7 -0.50 2.14 10.43
C GLN A 7 -0.40 3.20 11.53
N GLN A 8 0.78 3.28 12.15
CA GLN A 8 1.19 4.45 12.91
C GLN A 8 2.00 5.36 12.00
N ILE A 9 1.59 6.62 11.94
CA ILE A 9 2.18 7.65 11.08
C ILE A 9 2.79 8.73 11.96
N ASP A 10 4.12 8.83 11.94
CA ASP A 10 4.89 9.80 12.71
C ASP A 10 5.87 10.59 11.82
N GLN A 11 6.76 11.36 12.44
CA GLN A 11 7.75 12.17 11.71
C GLN A 11 8.88 11.35 11.11
N ASP A 12 9.11 10.15 11.65
CA ASP A 12 10.23 9.27 11.29
C ASP A 12 9.81 8.23 10.24
N GLY A 13 8.51 8.00 10.06
CA GLY A 13 7.97 7.22 8.95
C GLY A 13 6.61 6.59 9.24
N ILE A 14 6.39 5.43 8.62
CA ILE A 14 5.17 4.63 8.76
C ILE A 14 5.55 3.29 9.37
N LYS A 15 4.96 2.98 10.53
CA LYS A 15 5.04 1.66 11.15
C LYS A 15 3.75 0.90 10.85
N ASN A 16 3.88 -0.21 10.12
CA ASN A 16 2.74 -1.11 9.88
C ASN A 16 2.59 -2.10 11.04
N HIS A 17 1.39 -2.25 11.59
CA HIS A 17 1.12 -3.18 12.71
C HIS A 17 0.65 -4.55 12.25
N HIS A 18 0.29 -4.69 10.98
CA HIS A 18 -0.16 -5.96 10.42
C HIS A 18 1.02 -6.79 9.92
N PRO A 19 1.14 -8.10 10.25
CA PRO A 19 2.27 -8.93 9.82
C PRO A 19 2.51 -8.90 8.31
N PHE A 20 1.45 -9.15 7.52
CA PHE A 20 1.55 -9.03 6.06
C PHE A 20 1.93 -7.62 5.59
N GLY A 21 1.47 -6.57 6.27
CA GLY A 21 1.86 -5.19 5.95
C GLY A 21 3.34 -4.93 6.22
N LYS A 22 3.88 -5.43 7.34
CA LYS A 22 5.31 -5.39 7.68
C LYS A 22 6.13 -6.12 6.61
N ASP A 23 5.71 -7.31 6.21
CA ASP A 23 6.41 -8.11 5.20
C ASP A 23 6.38 -7.44 3.81
N LEU A 24 5.25 -6.85 3.44
CA LEU A 24 5.12 -6.10 2.19
C LEU A 24 5.99 -4.84 2.19
N GLN A 25 6.02 -4.09 3.29
CA GLN A 25 6.89 -2.93 3.46
C GLN A 25 8.37 -3.34 3.35
N ALA A 26 8.76 -4.40 4.06
CA ALA A 26 10.11 -4.94 4.01
C ALA A 26 10.50 -5.45 2.62
N PHE A 27 9.56 -6.03 1.87
CA PHE A 27 9.75 -6.40 0.47
C PHE A 27 10.03 -5.15 -0.39
N CYS A 28 9.22 -4.11 -0.27
CA CYS A 28 9.37 -2.89 -1.07
C CYS A 28 10.66 -2.12 -0.76
N ALA A 29 11.16 -2.19 0.48
CA ALA A 29 12.39 -1.55 0.91
C ALA A 29 13.69 -2.22 0.39
N GLN A 30 13.62 -3.38 -0.27
CA GLN A 30 14.81 -4.07 -0.78
C GLN A 30 15.34 -3.40 -2.06
N ASP A 31 16.63 -3.03 -2.07
CA ASP A 31 17.30 -2.37 -3.21
C ASP A 31 17.01 -3.06 -4.54
N LYS A 32 17.13 -4.39 -4.61
CA LYS A 32 16.85 -5.15 -5.83
C LYS A 32 15.47 -4.87 -6.42
N ASN A 33 14.45 -4.60 -5.58
CA ASN A 33 13.08 -4.34 -6.00
C ASN A 33 12.90 -2.89 -6.43
N ILE A 34 13.60 -1.95 -5.77
CA ILE A 34 13.65 -0.54 -6.16
C ILE A 34 14.38 -0.40 -7.51
N GLU A 35 15.45 -1.15 -7.74
CA GLU A 35 16.25 -1.16 -8.98
C GLU A 35 15.47 -1.57 -10.24
N LEU A 36 14.26 -2.13 -10.10
CA LEU A 36 13.36 -2.34 -11.25
C LEU A 36 12.92 -1.03 -11.89
N PHE A 37 12.97 0.07 -11.14
CA PHE A 37 12.56 1.40 -11.56
C PHE A 37 13.82 2.27 -11.76
N PRO A 38 14.35 2.37 -12.99
CA PRO A 38 15.70 2.89 -13.24
C PRO A 38 15.90 4.38 -12.91
N SER A 39 14.83 5.15 -12.67
CA SER A 39 14.89 6.59 -12.41
C SER A 39 14.03 7.08 -11.23
N HIS A 40 13.37 6.16 -10.52
CA HIS A 40 12.26 6.47 -9.60
C HIS A 40 12.03 5.29 -8.65
N GLY A 41 11.27 5.49 -7.57
CA GLY A 41 10.83 4.40 -6.69
C GLY A 41 9.36 4.05 -6.84
N PHE A 42 8.85 3.25 -5.89
CA PHE A 42 7.42 2.97 -5.78
C PHE A 42 6.58 4.25 -5.59
N MET A 43 7.11 5.25 -4.88
CA MET A 43 6.38 6.51 -4.62
C MET A 43 6.46 7.51 -5.78
N ASP A 44 7.37 7.32 -6.73
CA ASP A 44 7.64 8.26 -7.82
C ASP A 44 7.19 7.71 -9.19
N GLY A 45 6.08 6.96 -9.20
CA GLY A 45 5.48 6.38 -10.42
C GLY A 45 5.42 4.85 -10.40
N GLY A 46 6.21 4.17 -9.57
CA GLY A 46 6.16 2.71 -9.45
C GLY A 46 4.91 2.16 -8.73
N CYS A 47 4.09 3.01 -8.12
CA CYS A 47 2.93 2.64 -7.30
C CYS A 47 1.90 1.85 -8.12
N TYR A 48 1.66 2.26 -9.36
CA TYR A 48 0.71 1.58 -10.21
C TYR A 48 1.21 0.19 -10.62
N ALA A 49 2.50 0.04 -10.93
CA ALA A 49 3.11 -1.26 -11.22
C ALA A 49 3.02 -2.21 -10.01
N LEU A 50 3.26 -1.68 -8.80
CA LEU A 50 3.07 -2.45 -7.56
C LEU A 50 1.61 -2.84 -7.35
N ALA A 51 0.65 -1.93 -7.53
CA ALA A 51 -0.77 -2.22 -7.40
C ALA A 51 -1.21 -3.32 -8.39
N ILE A 52 -0.71 -3.29 -9.62
CA ILE A 52 -0.92 -4.37 -10.60
C ILE A 52 -0.33 -5.69 -10.09
N ALA A 53 0.93 -5.66 -9.64
CA ALA A 53 1.63 -6.85 -9.18
C ALA A 53 0.93 -7.51 -7.98
N LEU A 54 0.47 -6.69 -7.02
CA LEU A 54 -0.35 -7.10 -5.89
C LEU A 54 -1.69 -7.68 -6.35
N LYS A 55 -2.36 -7.07 -7.33
CA LYS A 55 -3.61 -7.60 -7.88
C LYS A 55 -3.46 -9.00 -8.46
N GLN A 56 -2.32 -9.27 -9.12
CA GLN A 56 -1.99 -10.59 -9.65
C GLN A 56 -1.58 -11.58 -8.55
N TYR A 57 -0.87 -11.10 -7.53
CA TYR A 57 -0.44 -11.90 -6.37
C TYR A 57 -1.64 -12.38 -5.53
N LEU A 58 -2.57 -11.46 -5.22
CA LEU A 58 -3.75 -11.69 -4.38
C LEU A 58 -4.90 -12.36 -5.16
N SER A 59 -4.58 -13.32 -6.02
CA SER A 59 -5.58 -13.98 -6.87
C SER A 59 -6.66 -14.66 -6.03
N GLY A 60 -7.93 -14.45 -6.41
CA GLY A 60 -9.08 -14.96 -5.64
C GLY A 60 -9.67 -13.97 -4.63
N VAL A 61 -9.00 -12.84 -4.37
CA VAL A 61 -9.56 -11.74 -3.56
C VAL A 61 -10.24 -10.73 -4.48
N ARG A 62 -11.35 -10.14 -4.01
CA ARG A 62 -11.99 -9.04 -4.71
C ARG A 62 -11.15 -7.77 -4.54
N THR A 63 -10.62 -7.26 -5.64
CA THR A 63 -9.75 -6.09 -5.65
C THR A 63 -10.20 -5.01 -6.62
N ALA A 64 -9.82 -3.77 -6.36
CA ALA A 64 -10.06 -2.62 -7.22
C ALA A 64 -8.91 -1.61 -7.09
N PHE A 65 -8.60 -0.87 -8.16
CA PHE A 65 -7.63 0.22 -8.06
C PHE A 65 -8.30 1.47 -7.52
N TYR A 66 -7.58 2.22 -6.70
CA TYR A 66 -8.01 3.51 -6.17
C TYR A 66 -6.88 4.51 -6.31
N SER A 67 -7.24 5.77 -6.56
CA SER A 67 -6.30 6.88 -6.56
C SER A 67 -6.40 7.63 -5.23
N LEU A 68 -5.26 7.87 -4.61
CA LEU A 68 -5.08 8.86 -3.57
C LEU A 68 -4.63 10.16 -4.26
N SER A 69 -5.41 11.21 -4.04
CA SER A 69 -5.41 12.38 -4.91
C SER A 69 -5.51 13.67 -4.11
N ARG A 70 -4.85 14.73 -4.59
CA ARG A 70 -5.27 16.10 -4.31
C ARG A 70 -6.45 16.47 -5.23
N PRO A 71 -7.24 17.50 -4.90
CA PRO A 71 -8.33 17.94 -5.76
C PRO A 71 -7.87 18.20 -7.20
N GLY A 72 -8.31 17.36 -8.14
CA GLY A 72 -8.00 17.45 -9.57
C GLY A 72 -6.64 16.87 -9.99
N ILE A 73 -5.87 16.24 -9.10
CA ILE A 73 -4.55 15.65 -9.41
C ILE A 73 -4.50 14.22 -8.87
N ILE A 74 -4.13 13.27 -9.72
CA ILE A 74 -3.86 11.89 -9.30
C ILE A 74 -2.39 11.81 -8.91
N ASP A 75 -2.15 11.54 -7.62
CA ASP A 75 -0.80 11.53 -7.07
C ASP A 75 -0.29 10.09 -6.85
N HIS A 76 -1.16 9.19 -6.39
CA HIS A 76 -0.76 7.84 -6.02
C HIS A 76 -1.85 6.82 -6.33
N ILE A 77 -1.48 5.63 -6.81
CA ILE A 77 -2.41 4.52 -7.05
C ILE A 77 -2.16 3.40 -6.06
N VAL A 78 -3.22 2.99 -5.38
CA VAL A 78 -3.23 1.89 -4.40
C VAL A 78 -4.15 0.76 -4.87
N LEU A 79 -3.97 -0.42 -4.28
CA LEU A 79 -4.87 -1.55 -4.48
C LEU A 79 -5.83 -1.68 -3.30
N GLN A 80 -7.13 -1.52 -3.52
CA GLN A 80 -8.15 -1.92 -2.56
C GLN A 80 -8.31 -3.45 -2.59
N VAL A 81 -8.41 -4.05 -1.40
CA VAL A 81 -8.86 -5.43 -1.18
C VAL A 81 -10.13 -5.43 -0.32
N LYS A 82 -11.05 -6.35 -0.62
CA LYS A 82 -12.23 -6.59 0.22
C LYS A 82 -12.13 -7.96 0.86
N THR A 83 -12.16 -7.98 2.19
CA THR A 83 -12.10 -9.18 3.03
C THR A 83 -13.40 -9.30 3.84
N PRO A 84 -13.66 -10.44 4.52
CA PRO A 84 -14.75 -10.53 5.49
C PRO A 84 -14.61 -9.54 6.66
N SER A 85 -13.38 -9.16 7.01
CA SER A 85 -13.07 -8.27 8.13
C SER A 85 -13.13 -6.78 7.78
N GLY A 86 -13.16 -6.44 6.48
CA GLY A 86 -13.28 -5.06 6.03
C GLY A 86 -12.67 -4.78 4.65
N GLU A 87 -12.59 -3.48 4.34
CA GLU A 87 -11.92 -2.97 3.14
C GLU A 87 -10.58 -2.38 3.56
N PHE A 88 -9.52 -2.81 2.88
CA PHE A 88 -8.15 -2.34 3.13
C PHE A 88 -7.50 -1.90 1.82
N TYR A 89 -6.43 -1.15 1.95
CA TYR A 89 -5.67 -0.62 0.83
C TYR A 89 -4.22 -1.03 0.99
N LEU A 90 -3.59 -1.35 -0.13
CA LEU A 90 -2.21 -1.81 -0.18
C LEU A 90 -1.38 -0.91 -1.08
N ASP A 91 -0.21 -0.56 -0.57
CA ASP A 91 0.85 0.17 -1.27
C ASP A 91 2.23 -0.26 -0.73
N ALA A 92 3.26 0.53 -1.02
CA ALA A 92 4.63 0.24 -0.58
C ALA A 92 4.82 0.32 0.95
N ASP A 93 3.92 0.98 1.67
CA ASP A 93 3.93 1.10 3.13
C ASP A 93 3.18 -0.05 3.83
N GLY A 94 2.68 -1.01 3.04
CA GLY A 94 2.00 -2.21 3.52
C GLY A 94 0.49 -2.13 3.38
N ILE A 95 -0.23 -2.55 4.43
CA ILE A 95 -1.69 -2.53 4.50
C ILE A 95 -2.17 -1.33 5.33
N ALA A 96 -3.25 -0.70 4.87
CA ALA A 96 -3.82 0.50 5.45
C ALA A 96 -5.35 0.42 5.45
N THR A 97 -5.99 1.07 6.43
CA THR A 97 -7.39 1.46 6.31
C THR A 97 -7.51 2.70 5.41
N LYS A 98 -8.75 3.11 5.10
CA LYS A 98 -8.98 4.38 4.41
C LYS A 98 -8.43 5.57 5.23
N ASP A 99 -8.69 5.58 6.53
CA ASP A 99 -8.31 6.69 7.40
C ASP A 99 -6.78 6.77 7.57
N ASP A 100 -6.09 5.64 7.61
CA ASP A 100 -4.62 5.57 7.58
C ASP A 100 -4.07 6.27 6.31
N LEU A 101 -4.58 5.92 5.12
CA LEU A 101 -4.12 6.53 3.86
C LEU A 101 -4.36 8.03 3.80
N LEU A 102 -5.54 8.49 4.21
CA LEU A 102 -5.86 9.92 4.19
C LEU A 102 -4.99 10.68 5.20
N THR A 103 -4.78 10.11 6.39
CA THR A 103 -3.91 10.69 7.42
C THR A 103 -2.46 10.77 6.93
N LYS A 104 -1.97 9.73 6.24
CA LYS A 104 -0.63 9.71 5.63
C LYS A 104 -0.47 10.83 4.61
N ALA A 105 -1.42 10.93 3.69
CA ALA A 105 -1.41 11.97 2.66
C ALA A 105 -1.42 13.38 3.25
N GLU A 106 -2.22 13.63 4.29
CA GLU A 106 -2.24 14.93 4.97
C GLU A 106 -0.92 15.24 5.68
N ARG A 107 -0.40 14.29 6.46
CA ARG A 107 0.71 14.55 7.39
C ARG A 107 2.09 14.47 6.75
N MET A 108 2.30 13.53 5.84
CA MET A 108 3.62 13.26 5.26
C MET A 108 3.75 13.91 3.88
N GLU A 109 2.70 13.84 3.06
CA GLU A 109 2.71 14.31 1.68
C GLU A 109 2.17 15.75 1.53
N ASN A 110 1.64 16.33 2.62
CA ASN A 110 1.06 17.67 2.70
C ASN A 110 -0.13 17.88 1.72
N PHE A 111 -0.94 16.84 1.52
CA PHE A 111 -2.14 16.97 0.69
C PHE A 111 -3.19 17.77 1.43
N CYS A 112 -3.61 18.89 0.84
CA CYS A 112 -4.78 19.61 1.33
C CYS A 112 -6.03 18.89 0.86
N GLN A 113 -6.79 18.30 1.79
CA GLN A 113 -8.03 17.57 1.51
C GLN A 113 -7.80 16.37 0.58
N PRO A 114 -7.03 15.34 1.01
CA PRO A 114 -6.82 14.17 0.18
C PRO A 114 -8.15 13.46 -0.09
N GLU A 115 -8.27 12.94 -1.30
CA GLU A 115 -9.40 12.15 -1.74
C GLU A 115 -8.95 10.75 -2.12
N LEU A 116 -9.77 9.75 -1.77
CA LEU A 116 -9.56 8.37 -2.17
C LEU A 116 -10.72 7.95 -3.07
N ASN A 117 -10.43 7.85 -4.37
CA ASN A 117 -11.43 7.66 -5.42
C ASN A 117 -11.19 6.36 -6.20
N PRO A 118 -12.23 5.67 -6.69
CA PRO A 118 -12.05 4.55 -7.60
C PRO A 118 -11.24 4.99 -8.82
N PHE A 119 -10.25 4.18 -9.20
CA PHE A 119 -9.41 4.42 -10.36
C PHE A 119 -9.68 3.34 -11.41
N ASP A 120 -10.15 3.75 -12.58
CA ASP A 120 -10.26 2.87 -13.74
C ASP A 120 -9.21 3.27 -14.79
N PRO A 121 -8.15 2.46 -14.99
CA PRO A 121 -7.10 2.80 -15.96
C PRO A 121 -7.63 2.95 -17.38
N ALA A 122 -8.76 2.32 -17.73
CA ALA A 122 -9.36 2.48 -19.07
C ALA A 122 -9.97 3.87 -19.29
N SER A 123 -10.14 4.67 -18.23
CA SER A 123 -10.71 6.01 -18.27
C SER A 123 -9.66 7.13 -18.45
N TYR A 124 -8.38 6.79 -18.53
CA TYR A 124 -7.28 7.76 -18.61
C TYR A 124 -6.30 7.41 -19.73
N ASP A 125 -5.65 8.43 -20.28
CA ASP A 125 -4.46 8.25 -21.11
C ASP A 125 -3.24 8.01 -20.20
N GLU A 126 -2.45 6.98 -20.48
CA GLU A 126 -1.25 6.65 -19.68
C GLU A 126 -0.24 7.80 -19.71
N GLU A 127 -0.15 8.52 -20.84
CA GLU A 127 0.74 9.68 -20.99
C GLU A 127 0.30 10.84 -20.08
N ASP A 128 -1.00 11.11 -19.98
CA ASP A 128 -1.55 12.18 -19.13
C ASP A 128 -1.34 11.93 -17.64
N LEU A 129 -1.23 10.66 -17.24
CA LEU A 129 -0.97 10.26 -15.86
C LEU A 129 0.52 10.23 -15.50
N GLY A 130 1.41 10.44 -16.47
CA GLY A 130 2.85 10.24 -16.27
C GLY A 130 3.20 8.79 -15.87
N ILE A 131 2.29 7.86 -16.13
CA ILE A 131 2.48 6.44 -15.85
C ILE A 131 3.30 5.91 -17.02
N THR A 132 4.51 5.43 -16.72
CA THR A 132 5.24 4.62 -17.70
C THR A 132 4.40 3.37 -17.93
N GLY A 133 4.16 2.98 -19.20
CA GLY A 133 3.40 1.80 -19.57
C GLY A 133 4.09 0.50 -19.14
N TYR A 134 4.23 0.26 -17.83
CA TYR A 134 5.06 -0.79 -17.25
C TYR A 134 4.61 -2.20 -17.61
N TYR A 135 3.35 -2.36 -18.06
CA TYR A 135 2.91 -3.61 -18.67
C TYR A 135 3.74 -3.98 -19.90
N ILE A 136 4.17 -2.99 -20.68
CA ILE A 136 5.03 -3.17 -21.85
C ILE A 136 6.45 -3.58 -21.41
N ASP A 137 6.93 -2.99 -20.32
CA ASP A 137 8.28 -3.26 -19.78
C ASP A 137 8.35 -4.55 -18.93
N GLY A 138 7.20 -5.17 -18.63
CA GLY A 138 7.11 -6.41 -17.90
C GLY A 138 7.35 -6.30 -16.38
N ILE A 139 7.56 -5.09 -15.85
CA ILE A 139 7.87 -4.85 -14.43
C ILE A 139 6.82 -5.44 -13.49
N PRO A 140 5.50 -5.31 -13.73
CA PRO A 140 4.52 -5.89 -12.82
C PRO A 140 4.62 -7.41 -12.71
N PHE A 141 4.95 -8.11 -13.80
CA PHE A 141 5.12 -9.56 -13.79
C PHE A 141 6.35 -9.99 -13.00
N GLU A 142 7.46 -9.26 -13.16
CA GLU A 142 8.67 -9.48 -12.38
C GLU A 142 8.42 -9.22 -10.88
N LEU A 143 7.71 -8.13 -10.55
CA LEU A 143 7.31 -7.84 -9.16
C LEU A 143 6.42 -8.96 -8.58
N THR A 144 5.44 -9.47 -9.33
CA THR A 144 4.61 -10.58 -8.87
C THR A 144 5.43 -11.84 -8.61
N ALA A 145 6.39 -12.16 -9.49
CA ALA A 145 7.28 -13.31 -9.27
C ALA A 145 8.13 -13.14 -8.00
N ARG A 146 8.63 -11.93 -7.77
CA ARG A 146 9.41 -11.61 -6.56
C ARG A 146 8.57 -11.60 -5.30
N LEU A 147 7.34 -11.09 -5.35
CA LEU A 147 6.38 -11.16 -4.24
C LEU A 147 6.16 -12.63 -3.84
N ARG A 148 5.87 -13.51 -4.80
CA ARG A 148 5.71 -14.95 -4.54
C ARG A 148 6.96 -15.59 -3.96
N SER A 149 8.13 -15.21 -4.48
CA SER A 149 9.41 -15.73 -3.96
C SER A 149 9.71 -15.25 -2.53
N ALA A 150 9.27 -14.06 -2.15
CA ALA A 150 9.59 -13.46 -0.86
C ALA A 150 8.55 -13.79 0.22
N LEU A 151 7.26 -13.77 -0.15
CA LEU A 151 6.12 -13.89 0.76
C LEU A 151 5.45 -15.28 0.70
N GLY A 152 5.84 -16.12 -0.26
CA GLY A 152 5.20 -17.42 -0.52
C GLY A 152 4.01 -17.31 -1.47
N GLU A 153 3.23 -18.39 -1.57
CA GLU A 153 1.93 -18.32 -2.25
C GLU A 153 0.92 -17.57 -1.40
N PHE A 154 0.04 -16.80 -2.03
CA PHE A 154 -0.95 -16.03 -1.32
C PHE A 154 -1.99 -16.94 -0.65
N ASP A 155 -2.23 -16.70 0.64
CA ASP A 155 -3.35 -17.25 1.41
C ASP A 155 -4.26 -16.08 1.85
N PRO A 156 -5.59 -16.13 1.61
CA PRO A 156 -6.53 -15.13 2.11
C PRO A 156 -6.40 -14.80 3.61
N ASP A 157 -5.98 -15.77 4.43
CA ASP A 157 -5.80 -15.57 5.86
C ASP A 157 -4.65 -14.59 6.17
N MET A 158 -3.74 -14.34 5.22
CA MET A 158 -2.68 -13.32 5.34
C MET A 158 -3.23 -11.88 5.44
N LEU A 159 -4.50 -11.65 5.12
CA LEU A 159 -5.15 -10.32 5.23
C LEU A 159 -6.07 -10.22 6.45
N ASP A 160 -6.07 -11.22 7.34
CA ASP A 160 -6.93 -11.20 8.53
C ASP A 160 -6.32 -10.30 9.63
N VAL A 161 -7.06 -9.24 9.97
CA VAL A 161 -6.71 -8.28 11.02
C VAL A 161 -6.67 -8.88 12.44
N GLN A 162 -7.13 -10.12 12.64
CA GLN A 162 -6.92 -10.83 13.90
C GLN A 162 -5.44 -11.12 14.19
N TRP A 163 -4.58 -10.99 13.18
CA TRP A 163 -3.14 -11.20 13.29
C TRP A 163 -2.35 -9.95 13.73
N ILE A 164 -3.01 -8.85 14.08
CA ILE A 164 -2.31 -7.69 14.65
C ILE A 164 -1.65 -8.13 15.96
N ASP A 165 -0.32 -8.05 16.01
CA ASP A 165 0.46 -8.48 17.18
C ASP A 165 -0.01 -7.71 18.42
N ALA A 166 -0.59 -8.42 19.40
CA ALA A 166 -1.01 -7.84 20.67
C ALA A 166 0.14 -7.21 21.49
N GLU A 167 1.39 -7.39 21.05
CA GLU A 167 2.58 -6.83 21.70
C GLU A 167 2.79 -5.35 21.39
N ASP A 168 2.22 -4.80 20.31
CA ASP A 168 2.32 -3.36 19.99
C ASP A 168 1.44 -2.47 20.91
N ASP A 169 0.51 -3.05 21.67
CA ASP A 169 -0.39 -2.33 22.60
C ASP A 169 0.23 -2.04 23.99
N LEU A 170 1.42 -2.57 24.30
CA LEU A 170 2.00 -2.51 25.65
C LEU A 170 3.07 -1.42 25.85
N GLU A 171 3.55 -0.74 24.81
CA GLU A 171 4.60 0.27 24.95
C GLU A 171 4.08 1.71 25.20
N ASP A 172 2.80 2.01 24.99
CA ASP A 172 2.26 3.39 25.11
C ASP A 172 1.60 3.72 26.47
N GLN A 173 1.67 2.83 27.47
CA GLN A 173 1.13 3.10 28.82
C GLN A 173 2.20 3.37 29.90
N GLY A 174 3.45 3.55 29.50
CA GLY A 174 4.62 3.54 30.41
C GLY A 174 5.34 4.86 30.63
N ALA A 175 4.68 6.02 30.62
CA ALA A 175 5.34 7.29 30.96
C ALA A 175 4.47 8.22 31.84
N THR A 176 4.31 7.86 33.12
CA THR A 176 4.01 8.85 34.17
C THR A 176 5.32 9.39 34.74
N PRO A 177 5.63 10.69 34.58
CA PRO A 177 6.75 11.29 35.29
C PRO A 177 6.36 11.50 36.76
N GLY A 178 7.20 10.97 37.66
CA GLY A 178 7.18 11.26 39.10
C GLY A 178 7.92 12.55 39.44
#